data_AF-A0A937HT69-F1
#
_entry.id   AF-A0A937HT69-F1
#
_cell.length_a   1.000
_cell.length_b   1.000
_cell.length_c   1.000
_cell.angle_alpha   90.00
_cell.angle_beta   90.00
_cell.angle_gamma   90.00
#
_symmetry.space_group_name_H-M   'P 1'
#
loop_
_entity.id
_entity.type
_entity.pdbx_description
1 polymer ?
#
loop_
_entity_poly.entity_id
_entity_poly.type
_entity_poly.pdbx_seq_one_letter_code
_entity_poly.pdbx_strand_id
1 'polypeptide(L)'
;MGELGRTWWMWGVLLGLGSPNAHAVTYTLHRSTILTSQPSFEMRYRVELDPLDVTVKGPAREQNGQFCLYELMNRRLEPIEPKLAWTPCYSIDKVFSAP
;
A
#
# COMPACT_ATOMS: atom_id res chain seq x y z
N MET A 1 43.33 -11.15 -46.53
CA MET A 1 42.78 -12.31 -45.80
C MET A 1 42.16 -11.76 -44.52
N GLY A 2 40.85 -11.54 -44.56
CA GLY A 2 40.11 -10.93 -43.45
C GLY A 2 39.69 -11.98 -42.44
N GLU A 3 40.05 -11.76 -41.18
CA GLU A 3 39.48 -12.49 -40.05
C GLU A 3 38.01 -12.10 -39.88
N LEU A 4 37.14 -12.77 -40.63
CA LEU A 4 35.72 -12.89 -40.31
C LEU A 4 35.55 -14.09 -39.37
N GLY A 5 35.50 -13.81 -38.07
CA GLY A 5 35.13 -14.78 -37.06
C GLY A 5 35.12 -14.12 -35.69
N ARG A 6 34.10 -14.44 -34.86
CA ARG A 6 33.79 -13.90 -33.52
C ARG A 6 33.27 -12.45 -33.57
N THR A 7 32.01 -12.12 -33.33
CA THR A 7 31.08 -12.66 -32.33
C THR A 7 29.68 -12.17 -32.70
N TRP A 8 28.87 -13.06 -33.28
CA TRP A 8 27.45 -13.10 -32.95
C TRP A 8 27.33 -13.37 -31.43
N TRP A 9 26.17 -13.07 -30.81
CA TRP A 9 25.89 -13.10 -29.35
C TRP A 9 26.08 -11.77 -28.59
N MET A 10 25.33 -10.71 -28.92
CA MET A 10 24.79 -9.77 -27.91
C MET A 10 23.46 -9.16 -28.39
N TRP A 11 22.55 -10.03 -28.87
CA TRP A 11 21.13 -9.70 -29.12
C TRP A 11 20.25 -10.41 -28.09
N GLY A 12 20.67 -10.42 -26.84
CA GLY A 12 19.94 -11.06 -25.75
C GLY A 12 20.28 -10.38 -24.44
N VAL A 13 19.26 -10.20 -23.61
CA VAL A 13 19.27 -9.51 -22.31
C VAL A 13 19.06 -8.00 -22.42
N LEU A 14 17.79 -7.62 -22.54
CA LEU A 14 17.10 -6.74 -21.58
C LEU A 14 15.58 -6.91 -21.76
N LEU A 15 15.14 -8.17 -21.79
CA LEU A 15 13.79 -8.54 -21.37
C LEU A 15 13.75 -8.43 -19.85
N GLY A 16 12.73 -7.76 -19.32
CA GLY A 16 12.24 -8.05 -17.98
C GLY A 16 12.77 -7.18 -16.85
N LEU A 17 12.69 -5.86 -16.98
CA LEU A 17 12.36 -5.02 -15.83
C LEU A 17 10.92 -4.52 -16.00
N GLY A 18 10.00 -5.48 -16.16
CA GLY A 18 8.65 -5.25 -15.71
C GLY A 18 8.77 -4.94 -14.23
N SER A 19 8.53 -3.68 -13.87
CA SER A 19 8.25 -3.27 -12.50
C SER A 19 7.47 -4.40 -11.84
N PRO A 20 7.91 -4.94 -10.68
CA PRO A 20 7.12 -5.95 -10.01
C PRO A 20 5.75 -5.31 -9.87
N ASN A 21 4.74 -5.93 -10.47
CA ASN A 21 3.36 -5.53 -10.30
C ASN A 21 3.20 -5.42 -8.79
N ALA A 22 3.19 -4.20 -8.26
CA ALA A 22 2.87 -3.96 -6.87
C ALA A 22 1.38 -4.27 -6.82
N HIS A 23 1.06 -5.56 -6.73
CA HIS A 23 -0.27 -6.03 -6.39
C HIS A 23 -0.62 -5.22 -5.16
N ALA A 24 -1.58 -4.31 -5.31
CA ALA A 24 -2.00 -3.46 -4.21
C ALA A 24 -2.53 -4.41 -3.14
N VAL A 25 -1.75 -4.59 -2.09
CA VAL A 25 -2.13 -5.44 -0.98
C VAL A 25 -3.20 -4.67 -0.22
N THR A 26 -4.31 -5.32 0.06
CA THR A 26 -5.34 -4.77 0.95
C THR A 26 -5.08 -5.27 2.35
N TYR A 27 -5.22 -4.40 3.34
CA TYR A 27 -4.96 -4.74 4.73
C TYR A 27 -6.16 -4.44 5.61
N THR A 28 -6.36 -5.26 6.64
CA THR A 28 -7.35 -4.98 7.68
C THR A 28 -6.71 -4.25 8.85
N LEU A 29 -7.48 -3.35 9.46
CA LEU A 29 -7.08 -2.63 10.67
C LEU A 29 -7.35 -3.49 11.91
N HIS A 30 -6.51 -3.35 12.93
CA HIS A 30 -6.79 -3.91 14.25
C HIS A 30 -8.07 -3.29 14.82
N ARG A 31 -8.86 -4.05 15.60
CA ARG A 31 -10.15 -3.59 16.13
C ARG A 31 -10.04 -2.32 16.98
N SER A 32 -8.92 -2.15 17.68
CA SER A 32 -8.64 -0.99 18.52
C SER A 32 -7.93 0.15 17.78
N THR A 33 -7.79 0.05 16.46
CA THR A 33 -7.13 1.07 15.65
C THR A 33 -7.89 2.38 15.70
N ILE A 34 -7.15 3.48 15.76
CA ILE A 34 -7.71 4.82 15.59
C ILE A 34 -7.48 5.28 14.15
N LEU A 35 -8.51 5.84 13.55
CA LEU A 35 -8.42 6.56 12.28
C LEU A 35 -8.52 8.05 12.56
N THR A 36 -7.62 8.83 11.99
CA THR A 36 -7.55 10.27 12.24
C THR A 36 -7.31 11.06 10.95
N SER A 37 -7.82 12.29 10.89
CA SER A 37 -7.63 13.19 9.75
C SER A 37 -6.23 13.83 9.71
N GLN A 38 -5.53 13.81 10.84
CA GLN A 38 -4.15 14.28 11.01
C GLN A 38 -3.34 13.23 11.79
N PRO A 39 -2.00 13.19 11.66
CA PRO A 39 -1.14 12.24 12.38
C PRO A 39 -1.05 12.61 13.87
N SER A 40 -2.10 12.29 14.64
CA SER A 40 -2.25 12.66 16.05
C SER A 40 -3.12 11.64 16.80
N PHE A 41 -2.92 11.53 18.12
CA PHE A 41 -3.80 10.76 19.00
C PHE A 41 -4.98 11.59 19.55
N GLU A 42 -5.05 12.87 19.20
CA GLU A 42 -6.09 13.75 19.73
C GLU A 42 -7.48 13.40 19.19
N MET A 43 -8.45 13.30 20.09
CA MET A 43 -9.83 12.90 19.76
C MET A 43 -10.52 13.84 18.78
N ARG A 44 -10.16 15.14 18.74
CA ARG A 44 -10.73 16.12 17.80
C ARG A 44 -10.44 15.82 16.34
N TYR A 45 -9.41 15.03 16.06
CA TYR A 45 -9.04 14.62 14.71
C TYR A 45 -9.52 13.21 14.37
N ARG A 46 -10.23 12.54 15.28
CA ARG A 46 -10.70 11.17 15.08
C ARG A 46 -11.78 11.13 14.01
N VAL A 47 -11.64 10.20 13.09
CA VAL A 47 -12.64 9.87 12.08
C VAL A 47 -13.59 8.82 12.68
N GLU A 48 -14.89 9.09 12.63
CA GLU A 48 -15.94 8.19 13.12
C GLU A 48 -16.24 7.09 12.08
N LEU A 49 -15.30 6.15 11.94
CA LEU A 49 -15.47 4.92 11.18
C LEU A 49 -15.17 3.71 12.07
N ASP A 50 -15.95 2.64 11.93
CA ASP A 50 -15.64 1.36 12.58
C ASP A 50 -14.45 0.71 11.85
N PRO A 51 -13.29 0.49 12.51
CA PRO A 51 -12.14 -0.16 11.89
C PRO A 51 -12.45 -1.54 11.29
N LEU A 52 -13.49 -2.24 11.77
CA LEU A 52 -13.90 -3.54 11.23
C LEU A 52 -14.58 -3.46 9.86
N ASP A 53 -15.15 -2.32 9.51
CA ASP A 53 -15.80 -2.09 8.23
C ASP A 53 -14.85 -1.45 7.20
N VAL A 54 -13.63 -1.10 7.64
CA VAL A 54 -12.60 -0.46 6.85
C VAL A 54 -11.50 -1.45 6.48
N THR A 55 -11.17 -1.45 5.20
CA THR A 55 -9.95 -2.05 4.65
C THR A 55 -9.06 -0.91 4.17
N VAL A 56 -7.74 -1.07 4.26
CA VAL A 56 -6.79 -0.08 3.74
C VAL A 56 -6.00 -0.63 2.58
N LYS A 57 -5.75 0.21 1.58
CA LYS A 57 -4.85 -0.14 0.48
C LYS A 57 -3.43 0.20 0.86
N GLY A 58 -2.53 -0.78 0.81
CA GLY A 58 -1.11 -0.54 0.98
C GLY A 58 -0.30 -0.63 -0.33
N PRO A 59 0.99 -0.26 -0.27
CA PRO A 59 1.71 0.25 0.92
C PRO A 59 1.18 1.62 1.37
N ALA A 60 1.55 2.05 2.59
CA ALA A 60 1.18 3.38 3.09
C ALA A 60 1.60 4.46 2.09
N ARG A 61 0.75 5.47 1.88
CA ARG A 61 1.04 6.57 0.95
C ARG A 61 2.06 7.54 1.52
N GLU A 62 2.00 7.76 2.83
CA GLU A 62 2.89 8.66 3.56
C GLU A 62 3.09 8.13 4.98
N GLN A 63 4.25 8.45 5.57
CA GLN A 63 4.53 8.21 6.98
C GLN A 63 4.98 9.52 7.63
N ASN A 64 4.37 9.84 8.78
CA ASN A 64 4.75 10.97 9.62
C ASN A 64 4.88 10.49 11.07
N GLY A 65 6.12 10.39 11.54
CA GLY A 65 6.44 9.80 12.83
C GLY A 65 5.95 8.35 12.92
N GLN A 66 5.05 8.10 13.87
CA GLN A 66 4.44 6.78 14.09
C GLN A 66 3.14 6.54 13.33
N PHE A 67 2.68 7.51 12.54
CA PHE A 67 1.44 7.44 11.79
C PHE A 67 1.71 7.19 10.30
N CYS A 68 0.87 6.35 9.72
CA CYS A 68 0.88 6.00 8.30
C CYS A 68 -0.45 6.42 7.68
N LEU A 69 -0.38 7.08 6.53
CA LEU A 69 -1.53 7.51 5.76
C LEU A 69 -1.93 6.42 4.77
N TYR A 70 -3.18 6.00 4.84
CA TYR A 70 -3.72 4.97 3.97
C TYR A 70 -4.95 5.44 3.20
N GLU A 71 -5.16 4.83 2.03
CA GLU A 71 -6.42 4.91 1.30
C GLU A 71 -7.43 3.93 1.90
N LEU A 72 -8.57 4.46 2.31
CA LEU A 72 -9.64 3.71 2.97
C LEU A 72 -10.60 3.15 1.93
N MET A 73 -11.01 1.91 2.15
CA MET A 73 -11.94 1.15 1.32
C MET A 73 -12.93 0.43 2.22
N ASN A 74 -14.14 0.17 1.72
CA ASN A 74 -15.06 -0.74 2.38
C ASN A 74 -14.65 -2.21 2.14
N ARG A 75 -15.39 -3.15 2.74
CA ARG A 75 -15.19 -4.60 2.53
C ARG A 75 -15.41 -5.08 1.10
N ARG A 76 -16.09 -4.29 0.25
CA ARG A 76 -16.29 -4.56 -1.18
C ARG A 76 -15.16 -4.00 -2.05
N LEU A 77 -14.12 -3.44 -1.43
CA LEU A 77 -13.02 -2.75 -2.09
C LEU A 77 -13.48 -1.51 -2.89
N GLU A 78 -14.50 -0.82 -2.40
CA GLU A 78 -14.93 0.46 -2.94
C GLU A 78 -14.41 1.60 -2.05
N PRO A 79 -14.02 2.76 -2.63
CA PRO A 79 -13.63 3.92 -1.85
C PRO A 79 -14.74 4.38 -0.89
N ILE A 80 -14.35 4.81 0.31
CA ILE A 80 -15.27 5.39 1.31
C ILE A 80 -14.86 6.81 1.66
N GLU A 81 -15.74 7.56 2.33
CA GLU A 81 -15.44 8.88 2.87
C GLU A 81 -15.16 8.81 4.39
N PRO A 82 -14.08 9.43 4.88
CA PRO A 82 -13.02 10.06 4.11
C PRO A 82 -12.17 9.04 3.33
N LYS A 83 -11.72 9.43 2.14
CA LYS A 83 -10.88 8.57 1.29
C LYS A 83 -9.52 8.23 1.90
N LEU A 84 -8.99 9.10 2.75
CA LEU A 84 -7.69 8.95 3.39
C LEU A 84 -7.83 9.12 4.90
N ALA A 85 -7.08 8.33 5.66
CA ALA A 85 -6.90 8.56 7.08
C ALA A 85 -5.54 8.09 7.57
N TRP A 86 -5.07 8.76 8.62
CA TRP A 86 -3.90 8.39 9.38
C TRP A 86 -4.28 7.33 10.42
N THR A 87 -3.39 6.38 10.62
CA THR A 87 -3.46 5.39 11.71
C THR A 87 -2.04 5.11 12.20
N PRO A 88 -1.83 4.71 13.47
CA PRO A 88 -0.52 4.24 13.90
C PRO A 88 -0.06 3.06 13.03
N CYS A 89 1.16 3.13 12.49
CA CYS A 89 1.67 2.18 11.50
C CYS A 89 1.70 0.73 12.00
N TYR A 90 1.79 0.52 13.31
CA TYR A 90 1.77 -0.81 13.94
C TYR A 90 0.38 -1.45 14.02
N SER A 91 -0.68 -0.73 13.65
CA SER A 91 -2.08 -1.20 13.81
C SER A 91 -2.62 -1.99 12.61
N ILE A 92 -1.74 -2.46 11.73
CA ILE A 92 -2.08 -3.16 10.49
C ILE A 92 -1.82 -4.66 10.66
N ASP A 93 -2.88 -5.47 10.69
CA ASP A 93 -2.78 -6.87 11.14
C ASP A 93 -2.53 -7.88 10.02
N LYS A 94 -2.99 -7.63 8.79
CA LYS A 94 -2.98 -8.66 7.72
C LYS A 94 -2.77 -8.09 6.33
N VAL A 95 -1.91 -8.75 5.57
CA VAL A 95 -1.71 -8.61 4.12
C VAL A 95 -2.72 -9.54 3.44
N PHE A 96 -3.78 -9.03 2.85
CA PHE A 96 -4.51 -9.78 1.82
C PHE A 96 -3.79 -9.52 0.49
N SER A 97 -2.98 -10.48 0.07
CA SER A 97 -2.57 -10.56 -1.32
C SER A 97 -3.81 -10.91 -2.11
N ALA A 98 -4.41 -9.94 -2.81
CA ALA A 98 -5.41 -10.28 -3.81
C ALA A 98 -4.75 -11.24 -4.82
N PRO A 99 -5.35 -12.40 -5.11
CA PRO A 99 -4.79 -13.39 -6.04
C PRO A 99 -4.67 -12.86 -7.47
#